data_AF-A0A2J4PI50-F1
#
_entry.id   AF-A0A2J4PI50-F1
#
_cell.length_a   1.000
_cell.length_b   1.000
_cell.length_c   1.000
_cell.angle_alpha   90.00
_cell.angle_beta   90.00
_cell.angle_gamma   90.00
#
_symmetry.space_group_name_H-M   'P 1'
#
loop_
_entity.id
_entity.type
_entity.pdbx_description
1 polymer ?
#
loop_
_entity_poly.entity_id
_entity_poly.type
_entity_poly.pdbx_seq_one_letter_code
_entity_poly.pdbx_strand_id
1 'polypeptide(L)' 'MTQTQRLDVRELINANPLSRFQKLVVFLGFCVIALDGFDIAIMGFIAPTLKQEWGVSNHQLGFVISAALIGLA' A
#
# COMPACT_ATOMS: atom_id res chain seq x y z
N MET A 1 33.18 -9.93 38.68
CA MET A 1 32.16 -8.90 38.38
C MET A 1 32.05 -8.80 36.87
N THR A 2 31.10 -9.53 36.28
CA THR A 2 30.89 -9.57 34.83
C THR A 2 30.14 -8.31 34.44
N GLN A 3 30.82 -7.33 33.84
CA GLN A 3 30.15 -6.16 33.30
C GLN A 3 29.30 -6.57 32.11
N THR A 4 27.99 -6.64 32.30
CA THR A 4 27.03 -6.68 31.21
C THR A 4 27.14 -5.35 30.46
N GLN A 5 27.90 -5.32 29.36
CA GLN A 5 27.86 -4.22 28.41
C GLN A 5 26.40 -4.09 27.96
N ARG A 6 25.68 -3.09 28.50
CA ARG A 6 24.38 -2.70 27.97
C ARG A 6 24.66 -2.09 26.60
N LEU A 7 24.64 -2.94 25.56
CA LEU A 7 24.59 -2.49 24.19
C LEU A 7 23.30 -1.69 24.06
N ASP A 8 23.43 -0.36 24.08
CA ASP A 8 22.30 0.54 23.91
C ASP A 8 21.87 0.44 22.44
N VAL A 9 20.89 -0.42 22.18
CA VAL A 9 20.38 -0.72 20.83
C VAL A 9 19.94 0.57 20.13
N ARG A 10 19.50 1.59 20.89
CA ARG A 10 19.16 2.90 20.37
C ARG A 10 20.35 3.64 19.78
N GLU A 11 21.51 3.56 20.42
CA GLU A 11 22.73 4.25 19.99
C GLU A 11 23.35 3.56 18.76
N LEU A 12 23.28 2.22 18.71
CA LEU A 12 23.68 1.44 17.54
C LEU A 12 22.80 1.73 16.30
N ILE A 13 21.49 1.87 16.49
CA ILE A 13 20.55 2.18 15.41
C ILE A 13 20.71 3.63 14.94
N ASN A 14 20.88 4.59 15.87
CA ASN A 14 21.11 6.00 15.51
C ASN A 14 22.48 6.23 14.84
N ALA A 15 23.50 5.45 15.18
CA ALA A 15 24.83 5.57 14.58
C ALA A 15 24.89 5.03 13.13
N ASN A 16 23.92 4.22 12.71
CA ASN A 16 23.87 3.68 11.35
C ASN A 16 22.93 4.52 10.47
N PRO A 17 23.45 5.35 9.54
CA PRO A 17 22.61 6.11 8.63
C PRO A 17 21.83 5.18 7.72
N LEU A 18 20.59 5.56 7.39
CA LEU A 18 19.73 4.83 6.45
C LEU A 18 20.49 4.53 5.15
N SER A 19 20.72 3.25 4.89
CA SER A 19 21.45 2.79 3.70
C SER A 19 20.70 3.19 2.43
N ARG A 20 21.42 3.37 1.32
CA ARG A 20 20.83 3.69 0.00
C ARG A 20 19.71 2.72 -0.38
N PHE A 21 19.86 1.45 0.01
CA PHE A 21 18.86 0.42 -0.20
C PHE A 21 17.57 0.69 0.59
N GLN A 22 17.65 1.10 1.86
CA GLN A 22 16.47 1.44 2.67
C GLN A 22 15.73 2.65 2.11
N LYS A 23 16.46 3.67 1.63
CA LYS A 23 15.85 4.82 0.95
C LYS A 23 15.14 4.41 -0.34
N LEU A 24 15.72 3.48 -1.11
CA LEU A 24 15.11 2.96 -2.33
C LEU A 24 13.85 2.15 -2.03
N VAL A 25 13.86 1.31 -0.98
CA VAL A 25 12.68 0.57 -0.52
C VAL A 25 11.57 1.51 -0.05
N VAL A 26 11.90 2.55 0.72
CA VAL A 26 10.92 3.57 1.13
C VAL A 26 10.34 4.30 -0.07
N PHE A 27 11.18 4.67 -1.05
CA PHE A 27 10.73 5.31 -2.27
C PHE A 27 9.83 4.40 -3.11
N LEU A 28 10.22 3.13 -3.31
CA LEU A 28 9.40 2.15 -4.02
C LEU A 28 8.06 1.93 -3.29
N GLY A 29 8.09 1.78 -1.97
CA GLY A 29 6.88 1.63 -1.16
C GLY A 29 5.96 2.84 -1.27
N PHE A 30 6.53 4.05 -1.26
CA PHE A 30 5.78 5.27 -1.51
C PHE A 30 5.15 5.29 -2.91
N CYS A 31 5.88 4.90 -3.95
CA CYS A 31 5.35 4.80 -5.31
C CYS A 31 4.20 3.77 -5.41
N VAL A 32 4.34 2.60 -4.80
CA VAL A 32 3.29 1.57 -4.80
C VAL A 32 2.02 2.08 -4.13
N ILE A 33 2.13 2.68 -2.94
CA ILE A 33 0.97 3.25 -2.22
C ILE A 33 0.31 4.37 -3.02
N ALA A 34 1.12 5.22 -3.68
CA ALA A 34 0.60 6.30 -4.51
C ALA A 34 -0.19 5.79 -5.72
N LEU A 35 0.30 4.73 -6.38
CA LEU A 35 -0.37 4.10 -7.52
C LEU A 35 -1.66 3.38 -7.09
N ASP A 36 -1.63 2.64 -5.99
CA ASP A 36 -2.80 1.94 -5.46
C ASP A 36 -3.92 2.91 -5.04
N GLY A 37 -3.55 4.03 -4.41
CA GLY A 37 -4.48 5.11 -4.08
C GLY A 37 -5.09 5.79 -5.31
N PHE A 38 -4.33 5.87 -6.41
CA PHE A 38 -4.81 6.40 -7.69
C PHE A 38 -5.83 5.46 -8.35
N ASP A 39 -5.58 4.15 -8.33
CA ASP A 39 -6.50 3.14 -8.87
C ASP A 39 -7.85 3.17 -8.13
N ILE A 40 -7.83 3.29 -6.80
CA ILE A 40 -9.05 3.45 -5.98
C ILE A 40 -9.80 4.74 -6.35
N ALA A 41 -9.09 5.84 -6.56
CA ALA A 41 -9.70 7.12 -6.93
C ALA A 41 -10.41 7.04 -8.29
N ILE A 42 -9.74 6.47 -9.31
CA ILE A 42 -10.34 6.24 -10.64
C ILE A 42 -11.59 5.39 -10.53
N MET A 43 -11.54 4.31 -9.75
CA MET A 43 -12.66 3.41 -9.56
C MET A 43 -13.91 4.11 -8.99
N GLY A 44 -13.71 5.07 -8.09
CA GLY A 44 -14.78 5.94 -7.57
C GLY A 44 -15.41 6.84 -8.64
N PHE A 45 -14.64 7.29 -9.63
CA PHE A 45 -15.15 8.08 -10.76
C PHE A 45 -15.84 7.23 -11.82
N ILE A 46 -15.35 6.02 -12.08
CA ILE A 46 -15.89 5.12 -13.11
C ILE A 46 -17.20 4.44 -12.63
N ALA A 47 -17.37 4.23 -11.32
CA ALA A 47 -18.57 3.61 -10.75
C ALA A 47 -19.93 4.19 -11.24
N PRO A 48 -20.15 5.52 -11.27
CA PRO A 48 -21.40 6.09 -11.78
C PRO A 48 -21.58 5.95 -13.29
N THR A 49 -20.50 6.00 -14.08
CA THR A 49 -20.57 5.89 -15.55
C THR A 49 -20.81 4.43 -15.99
N LEU A 50 -20.15 3.46 -15.34
CA LEU A 50 -20.42 2.02 -15.56
C LEU A 50 -21.87 1.64 -15.21
N LYS A 51 -22.43 2.24 -14.14
CA LYS A 51 -23.84 2.08 -13.78
C LYS A 51 -24.77 2.55 -14.92
N GLN A 52 -24.40 3.62 -15.61
CA GLN A 52 -25.20 4.23 -16.66
C GLN A 52 -25.12 3.45 -17.98
N GLU A 53 -23.94 2.96 -18.37
CA GLU A 53 -23.75 2.22 -19.63
C GLU A 53 -24.24 0.77 -19.59
N TRP A 54 -24.06 0.06 -18.47
CA TRP A 54 -24.48 -1.36 -18.39
C TRP A 54 -25.92 -1.54 -17.89
N GLY A 55 -26.55 -0.52 -17.30
CA GLY A 55 -27.91 -0.62 -16.76
C GLY A 55 -28.02 -1.53 -15.52
N VAL A 56 -26.89 -1.75 -14.84
CA VAL A 56 -26.71 -2.72 -13.76
C VAL A 56 -26.65 -2.00 -12.40
N SER A 57 -27.23 -2.60 -11.35
CA SER A 57 -27.30 -2.00 -10.01
C SER A 57 -25.93 -1.88 -9.31
N ASN A 58 -25.75 -0.92 -8.40
CA ASN A 58 -24.51 -0.71 -7.60
C ASN A 58 -24.00 -2.00 -6.93
N HIS A 59 -24.91 -2.94 -6.63
CA HIS A 59 -24.62 -4.20 -5.97
C HIS A 59 -23.85 -5.19 -6.86
N GLN A 60 -24.12 -5.21 -8.16
CA GLN A 60 -23.43 -6.10 -9.11
C GLN A 60 -22.05 -5.57 -9.50
N LEU A 61 -21.90 -4.24 -9.61
CA LEU A 61 -20.57 -3.61 -9.73
C LEU A 61 -19.71 -3.92 -8.50
N GLY A 62 -20.25 -3.76 -7.29
CA GLY A 62 -19.56 -4.16 -6.06
C GLY A 62 -19.16 -5.64 -6.07
N PHE A 63 -19.99 -6.53 -6.64
CA PHE A 63 -19.69 -7.95 -6.74
C PHE A 63 -18.56 -8.26 -7.73
N VAL A 64 -18.51 -7.59 -8.90
CA VAL A 64 -17.41 -7.73 -9.87
C VAL A 64 -16.10 -7.19 -9.29
N ILE A 65 -16.17 -6.07 -8.59
CA ILE A 65 -15.03 -5.46 -7.88
C ILE A 65 -14.52 -6.40 -6.78
N SER A 66 -15.43 -7.03 -6.04
CA SER A 66 -15.10 -8.02 -5.02
C SER A 66 -14.53 -9.30 -5.64
N ALA A 67 -15.02 -9.71 -6.81
CA ALA A 67 -14.47 -10.82 -7.58
C ALA A 67 -13.05 -10.53 -8.10
N ALA A 68 -12.77 -9.28 -8.48
CA ALA A 68 -11.41 -8.86 -8.83
C ALA A 68 -10.46 -8.94 -7.61
N LEU A 69 -10.93 -8.60 -6.41
CA LEU A 69 -10.16 -8.76 -5.17
C LEU A 69 -9.93 -10.23 -4.80
N ILE A 70 -10.91 -11.12 -5.05
CA ILE A 70 -10.74 -12.56 -4.87
C ILE A 70 -9.66 -13.12 -5.80
N GLY A 71 -9.52 -12.59 -7.02
CA GLY A 71 -8.46 -12.99 -7.95
C GLY A 71 -7.06 -12.47 -7.61
N LEU A 72 -6.96 -11.49 -6.70
CA LEU A 72 -5.69 -10.93 -6.21
C LEU A 72 -5.13 -11.71 -5.00
N ALA A 73 -5.99 -12.40 -4.25
CA ALA A 73 -5.63 -13.23 -3.09
C ALA A 73 -5.08 -14.60 -3.50
#